data_AF-D5G6W9-F1
#
_entry.id   AF-D5G6W9-F1
#
_cell.length_a   1.000
_cell.length_b   1.000
_cell.length_c   1.000
_cell.angle_alpha   90.00
_cell.angle_beta   90.00
_cell.angle_gamma   90.00
#
_symmetry.space_group_name_H-M   'P 1'
#
loop_
_entity.id
_entity.type
_entity.pdbx_description
1 polymer ?
#
loop_
_entity_poly.entity_id
_entity_poly.type
_entity_poly.pdbx_seq_one_letter_code
_entity_poly.pdbx_strand_id
1 'polypeptide(L)'
;MRLFTIPLVSLLAASASAGNLFHQVGKNLMSPTNGLEQIPGENPLKYCDGDHSDDVLTIKKVDLIPNPPIPGESLIIRAVGVLKDVVTEGAYIDVSVRYGLITLIKERLDICG
;
A
#
# COMPACT_ATOMS: atom_id res chain seq x y z
N MET A 1 -40.24 56.47 40.76
CA MET A 1 -40.71 55.47 39.76
C MET A 1 -40.89 56.23 38.45
N ARG A 2 -40.22 55.96 37.32
CA ARG A 2 -39.72 54.69 36.78
C ARG A 2 -38.48 54.90 35.90
N LEU A 3 -37.69 53.82 35.84
CA LEU A 3 -36.57 53.51 34.93
C LEU A 3 -36.92 53.74 33.45
N PHE A 4 -35.90 53.82 32.57
CA PHE A 4 -35.65 52.91 31.43
C PHE A 4 -34.57 53.54 30.50
N THR A 5 -33.30 53.14 30.59
CA THR A 5 -32.54 52.07 29.87
C THR A 5 -31.92 52.48 28.52
N ILE A 6 -30.59 52.30 28.45
CA ILE A 6 -29.64 52.55 27.36
C ILE A 6 -29.91 51.64 26.15
N PRO A 7 -29.78 52.10 24.89
CA PRO A 7 -29.90 51.21 23.74
C PRO A 7 -28.67 50.30 23.63
N LEU A 8 -28.98 49.01 23.55
CA LEU A 8 -28.13 47.84 23.43
C LEU A 8 -27.36 47.87 22.09
N VAL A 9 -26.02 47.80 22.15
CA VAL A 9 -25.18 47.52 20.98
C VAL A 9 -25.46 46.09 20.53
N SER A 10 -26.15 45.90 19.41
CA SER A 10 -26.37 44.58 18.83
C SER A 10 -25.11 44.11 18.11
N LEU A 11 -24.38 43.18 18.72
CA LEU A 11 -23.36 42.37 18.07
C LEU A 11 -24.03 41.56 16.94
N LEU A 12 -23.69 41.83 15.68
CA LEU A 12 -23.96 40.90 14.58
C LEU A 12 -23.06 39.68 14.77
N ALA A 13 -23.60 38.61 15.33
CA ALA A 13 -22.99 37.28 15.21
C ALA A 13 -23.20 36.78 13.78
N ALA A 14 -22.19 36.92 12.93
CA ALA A 14 -22.15 36.22 11.65
C ALA A 14 -21.97 34.72 11.95
N SER A 15 -23.06 33.94 11.92
CA SER A 15 -22.95 32.49 11.89
C SER A 15 -22.41 32.08 10.53
N ALA A 16 -21.10 31.89 10.41
CA ALA A 16 -20.51 31.22 9.27
C ALA A 16 -20.91 29.74 9.37
N SER A 17 -21.87 29.29 8.55
CA SER A 17 -22.04 27.86 8.33
C SER A 17 -20.77 27.37 7.63
N ALA A 18 -19.90 26.69 8.37
CA ALA A 18 -18.81 25.92 7.79
C ALA A 18 -19.44 24.78 6.99
N GLY A 19 -19.82 25.09 5.75
CA GLY A 19 -20.28 24.11 4.79
C GLY A 19 -19.23 23.01 4.66
N ASN A 20 -19.71 21.76 4.69
CA ASN A 20 -18.92 20.54 4.78
C ASN A 20 -18.17 20.23 3.46
N LEU A 21 -17.40 21.20 2.95
CA LEU A 21 -16.64 21.13 1.69
C LEU A 21 -15.61 19.98 1.72
N PHE A 22 -15.16 19.61 2.92
CA PHE A 22 -14.25 18.49 3.13
C PHE A 22 -14.89 17.12 2.87
N HIS A 23 -16.22 17.00 2.91
CA HIS A 23 -16.92 15.73 2.71
C HIS A 23 -17.21 15.42 1.23
N GLN A 24 -17.06 16.40 0.31
CA GLN A 24 -17.20 16.17 -1.14
C GLN A 24 -15.88 15.96 -1.87
N VAL A 25 -14.74 16.45 -1.36
CA VAL A 25 -13.43 16.25 -1.99
C VAL A 25 -12.91 14.81 -1.79
N GLY A 26 -13.35 14.11 -0.75
CA GLY A 26 -12.88 12.75 -0.43
C GLY A 26 -13.43 11.60 -1.29
N LYS A 27 -14.37 11.84 -2.22
CA LYS A 27 -15.00 10.76 -3.01
C LYS A 27 -14.72 10.77 -4.52
N ASN A 28 -13.97 11.74 -5.04
CA ASN A 28 -13.64 11.81 -6.47
C ASN A 28 -12.14 11.98 -6.77
N LEU A 29 -11.26 11.70 -5.81
CA LEU A 29 -9.88 11.39 -6.15
C LEU A 29 -9.84 9.96 -6.69
N MET A 30 -9.99 9.87 -8.01
CA MET A 30 -9.38 8.81 -8.80
C MET A 30 -8.03 8.48 -8.18
N SER A 31 -7.87 7.20 -7.81
CA SER A 31 -6.58 6.63 -7.46
C SER A 31 -5.56 7.14 -8.47
N PRO A 32 -4.54 7.89 -8.06
CA PRO A 32 -3.45 8.17 -8.97
C PRO A 32 -2.85 6.80 -9.27
N THR A 33 -3.03 6.32 -10.50
CA THR A 33 -2.32 5.16 -11.03
C THR A 33 -0.84 5.54 -11.18
N ASN A 34 -0.19 5.74 -10.05
CA ASN A 34 1.25 5.66 -9.85
C ASN A 34 1.47 4.55 -8.80
N GLY A 35 0.75 3.44 -8.97
CA GLY A 35 0.81 2.28 -8.10
C GLY A 35 1.66 1.24 -8.78
N LEU A 36 2.81 0.92 -8.17
CA LEU A 36 3.56 -0.31 -8.42
C LEU A 36 2.60 -1.44 -8.79
N GLU A 37 2.83 -2.07 -9.95
CA GLU A 37 1.93 -3.07 -10.49
C GLU A 37 1.72 -4.17 -9.44
N GLN A 38 0.49 -4.27 -8.94
CA GLN A 38 0.16 -5.26 -7.91
C GLN A 38 0.22 -6.65 -8.54
N ILE A 39 0.79 -7.60 -7.82
CA ILE A 39 0.83 -8.99 -8.29
C ILE A 39 -0.57 -9.58 -8.12
N PRO A 40 -1.21 -10.10 -9.19
CA PRO A 40 -2.56 -10.63 -9.10
C PRO A 40 -2.70 -11.76 -8.06
N GLY A 41 -3.87 -11.87 -7.42
CA GLY A 41 -4.20 -12.91 -6.44
C GLY A 41 -4.26 -12.41 -5.00
N GLU A 42 -4.50 -13.32 -4.06
CA GLU A 42 -4.68 -12.99 -2.64
C GLU A 42 -3.33 -12.85 -1.93
N ASN A 43 -2.67 -11.70 -2.11
CA ASN A 43 -1.35 -11.43 -1.54
C ASN A 43 -1.06 -9.91 -1.40
N PRO A 44 -0.11 -9.49 -0.54
CA PRO A 44 0.31 -8.09 -0.40
C PRO A 44 1.51 -7.71 -1.29
N LEU A 45 1.94 -8.58 -2.21
CA LEU A 45 3.15 -8.40 -3.01
C LEU A 45 2.91 -7.42 -4.16
N LYS A 46 3.98 -6.73 -4.53
CA LYS A 46 4.02 -5.76 -5.62
C LYS A 46 5.36 -5.88 -6.32
N TYR A 47 5.40 -5.50 -7.60
CA TYR A 47 6.67 -5.25 -8.25
C TYR A 47 7.42 -4.09 -7.58
N CYS A 48 8.75 -4.12 -7.66
CA CYS A 48 9.59 -3.02 -7.20
C CYS A 48 9.46 -1.82 -8.15
N ASP A 49 9.97 -0.66 -7.75
CA ASP A 49 10.01 0.48 -8.68
C ASP A 49 11.06 0.19 -9.77
N GLY A 50 10.67 0.32 -11.04
CA GLY A 50 11.57 0.09 -12.17
C GLY A 50 10.86 -0.37 -13.44
N ASP A 51 11.64 -0.53 -14.50
CA ASP A 51 11.21 -1.22 -15.71
C ASP A 51 11.44 -2.73 -15.53
N HIS A 52 10.42 -3.53 -15.88
CA HIS A 52 10.37 -4.98 -15.73
C HIS A 52 10.18 -5.69 -17.09
N SER A 53 10.29 -4.98 -18.21
CA SER A 53 10.13 -5.58 -19.55
C SER A 53 11.09 -6.75 -19.80
N ASP A 54 12.30 -6.62 -19.27
CA ASP A 54 13.44 -7.52 -19.50
C ASP A 54 13.58 -8.58 -18.39
N ASP A 55 12.69 -8.57 -17.39
CA ASP A 55 12.68 -9.58 -16.34
C ASP A 55 12.46 -10.98 -16.93
N VAL A 56 13.33 -11.92 -16.55
CA VAL A 56 13.27 -13.32 -16.99
C VAL A 56 12.01 -14.02 -16.47
N LEU A 57 11.56 -13.69 -15.25
CA LEU A 57 10.35 -14.24 -14.65
C LEU A 57 9.22 -13.21 -14.71
N THR A 58 8.09 -13.59 -15.29
CA THR A 58 6.83 -12.85 -15.16
C THR A 58 5.90 -13.56 -14.19
N ILE A 59 5.55 -12.92 -13.09
CA ILE A 59 4.62 -13.47 -12.10
C ILE A 59 3.19 -13.18 -12.57
N LYS A 60 2.38 -14.23 -12.72
CA LYS A 60 0.99 -14.14 -13.19
C LYS A 60 -0.01 -14.10 -12.04
N LYS A 61 0.24 -14.86 -10.98
CA LYS A 61 -0.62 -14.87 -9.79
C LYS A 61 0.12 -15.39 -8.56
N VAL A 62 -0.18 -14.84 -7.38
CA VAL A 62 0.20 -15.39 -6.08
C VAL A 62 -1.00 -15.37 -5.13
N ASP A 63 -1.26 -16.49 -4.47
CA ASP A 63 -2.21 -16.57 -3.35
C ASP A 63 -1.46 -17.04 -2.09
N LEU A 64 -1.69 -16.36 -0.97
CA LEU A 64 -1.23 -16.73 0.37
C LEU A 64 -2.42 -17.24 1.19
N ILE A 65 -2.26 -18.35 1.92
CA ILE A 65 -3.31 -18.87 2.81
C ILE A 65 -2.71 -19.30 4.14
N PRO A 66 -3.17 -18.74 5.28
CA PRO A 66 -4.13 -17.62 5.39
C PRO A 66 -3.53 -16.30 4.87
N ASN A 67 -4.40 -15.39 4.41
CA ASN A 67 -4.04 -14.02 4.06
C ASN A 67 -4.90 -13.05 4.89
N PRO A 68 -4.33 -12.29 5.85
CA PRO A 68 -2.90 -12.17 6.15
C PRO A 68 -2.31 -13.43 6.81
N PRO A 69 -0.99 -13.68 6.67
CA PRO A 69 -0.33 -14.80 7.36
C PRO A 69 -0.46 -14.71 8.88
N ILE A 70 -0.66 -15.85 9.54
CA ILE A 70 -0.85 -15.94 10.99
C ILE A 70 0.43 -16.53 11.63
N PRO A 71 1.07 -15.84 12.58
CA PRO A 71 2.26 -16.36 13.25
C PRO A 71 2.02 -17.71 13.93
N GLY A 72 2.91 -18.66 13.73
CA GLY A 72 2.83 -20.01 14.31
C GLY A 72 1.91 -20.98 13.57
N GLU A 73 1.22 -20.53 12.51
CA GLU A 73 0.38 -21.38 11.65
C GLU A 73 1.07 -21.71 10.33
N SER A 74 0.60 -22.78 9.66
CA SER A 74 1.10 -23.14 8.34
C SER A 74 0.66 -22.11 7.29
N LEU A 75 1.63 -21.61 6.51
CA LEU A 75 1.39 -20.73 5.37
C LEU A 75 1.49 -21.55 4.06
N ILE A 76 0.42 -21.55 3.28
CA ILE A 76 0.39 -22.12 1.93
C ILE A 76 0.60 -20.99 0.93
N ILE A 77 1.60 -21.14 0.06
CA ILE A 77 1.90 -20.20 -1.02
C ILE A 77 1.59 -20.90 -2.35
N ARG A 78 0.72 -20.31 -3.16
CA ARG A 78 0.47 -20.76 -4.54
C ARG A 78 0.87 -19.67 -5.50
N ALA A 79 1.86 -19.94 -6.34
CA ALA A 79 2.34 -18.99 -7.34
C ALA A 79 2.27 -19.59 -8.74
N VAL A 80 1.95 -18.75 -9.72
CA VAL A 80 1.97 -19.08 -11.16
C VAL A 80 2.75 -17.99 -11.87
N GLY A 81 3.67 -18.39 -12.75
CA GLY A 81 4.50 -17.47 -13.53
C GLY A 81 5.04 -18.11 -14.80
N VAL A 82 5.70 -17.30 -15.61
CA VAL A 82 6.34 -17.73 -16.87
C VAL A 82 7.80 -17.31 -16.86
N LEU A 83 8.70 -18.25 -17.13
CA LEU A 83 10.10 -17.98 -17.40
C LEU A 83 10.30 -17.76 -18.90
N LYS A 84 10.85 -16.61 -19.27
CA LYS A 84 11.18 -16.25 -20.66
C LYS A 84 12.51 -16.84 -21.12
N ASP A 85 13.37 -17.23 -20.18
CA ASP A 85 14.68 -17.82 -20.43
C ASP A 85 15.02 -18.88 -19.36
N VAL A 86 16.05 -19.67 -19.61
CA VAL A 86 16.53 -20.73 -18.75
C VAL A 86 17.28 -20.14 -17.55
N VAL A 87 16.89 -20.57 -16.34
CA VAL A 87 17.66 -20.29 -15.12
C VAL A 87 18.77 -21.32 -15.00
N THR A 88 20.03 -20.88 -14.98
CA THR A 88 21.21 -21.73 -14.94
C THR A 88 21.90 -21.72 -13.57
N GLU A 89 22.79 -22.68 -13.36
CA GLU A 89 23.66 -22.77 -12.18
C GLU A 89 24.34 -21.43 -11.86
N GLY A 90 24.40 -21.09 -10.56
CA GLY A 90 24.95 -19.83 -10.07
C GLY A 90 23.95 -18.67 -10.02
N ALA A 91 22.67 -18.91 -10.34
CA ALA A 91 21.61 -17.94 -10.08
C ALA A 91 21.36 -17.78 -8.57
N TYR A 92 21.05 -16.56 -8.13
CA TYR A 92 20.86 -16.24 -6.73
C TYR A 92 19.74 -15.21 -6.52
N ILE A 93 19.22 -15.17 -5.29
CA ILE A 93 18.27 -14.14 -4.82
C ILE A 93 18.90 -13.33 -3.69
N ASP A 94 18.74 -12.01 -3.77
CA ASP A 94 19.10 -11.10 -2.67
C ASP A 94 17.85 -10.83 -1.82
N VAL A 95 17.90 -11.21 -0.53
CA VAL A 95 16.78 -11.08 0.41
C VAL A 95 17.09 -10.00 1.44
N SER A 96 16.16 -9.05 1.62
CA SER A 96 16.24 -8.03 2.66
C SER A 96 14.94 -7.92 3.45
N VAL A 97 15.02 -8.08 4.77
CA VAL A 97 13.87 -7.94 5.68
C VAL A 97 14.10 -6.74 6.60
N ARG A 98 13.13 -5.83 6.64
CA ARG A 98 13.19 -4.59 7.42
C ARG A 98 12.07 -4.55 8.46
N TYR A 99 12.38 -3.98 9.62
CA TYR A 99 11.40 -3.66 10.65
C TYR A 99 11.50 -2.16 10.96
N GLY A 100 10.58 -1.38 10.42
CA GLY A 100 10.70 0.09 10.41
C GLY A 100 11.97 0.53 9.66
N LEU A 101 12.87 1.22 10.36
CA LEU A 101 14.11 1.76 9.78
C LEU A 101 15.32 0.81 9.88
N ILE A 102 15.22 -0.29 10.63
CA ILE A 102 16.31 -1.25 10.80
C ILE A 102 16.20 -2.42 9.82
N THR A 103 17.35 -2.96 9.41
CA THR A 103 17.43 -4.17 8.58
C THR A 103 17.73 -5.35 9.49
N LEU A 104 16.84 -6.35 9.50
CA LEU A 104 16.99 -7.57 10.31
C LEU A 104 17.76 -8.65 9.56
N ILE A 105 17.48 -8.80 8.26
CA ILE A 105 18.09 -9.81 7.39
C ILE A 105 18.60 -9.13 6.12
N LYS A 106 19.81 -9.47 5.70
CA LYS A 106 20.40 -9.07 4.42
C LYS A 106 21.32 -10.19 3.93
N GLU A 107 20.81 -11.02 3.05
CA GLU A 107 21.46 -12.27 2.66
C GLU A 107 21.33 -12.50 1.16
N ARG A 108 22.26 -13.31 0.62
CA ARG A 108 22.23 -13.81 -0.75
C ARG A 108 22.07 -15.32 -0.69
N LEU A 109 21.02 -15.84 -1.32
CA LEU A 109 20.70 -17.26 -1.35
C LEU A 109 20.87 -17.80 -2.77
N ASP A 110 21.47 -18.97 -2.89
CA ASP A 110 21.51 -19.73 -4.14
C ASP A 110 20.12 -20.33 -4.41
N ILE A 111 19.59 -20.21 -5.64
CA ILE A 111 18.28 -20.76 -6.00
C ILE A 111 18.35 -22.12 -6.70
N CYS A 112 19.54 -22.56 -7.08
CA CYS A 112 19.78 -23.88 -7.65
C CYS A 112 20.29 -24.90 -6.61
N GLY A 113 20.64 -24.43 -5.40
CA GLY A 113 21.23 -25.19 -4.29
C GLY A 113 20.36 -26.25 -3.62
#